data_AF-A0A0M1JIY2-F1
#
_entry.id   AF-A0A0M1JIY2-F1
#
_cell.length_a   1.000
_cell.length_b   1.000
_cell.length_c   1.000
_cell.angle_alpha   90.00
_cell.angle_beta   90.00
_cell.angle_gamma   90.00
#
_symmetry.space_group_name_H-M   'P 1'
#
loop_
_entity.id
_entity.type
_entity.pdbx_description
1 polymer ?
#
loop_
_entity_poly.entity_id
_entity_poly.type
_entity_poly.pdbx_seq_one_letter_code
_entity_poly.pdbx_strand_id
1 'polypeptide(L)'
;MWLTIRGIISVFRGDGSPTMAALAVLLGFCFGFVPGFSGIHFLLLLLLILLNIPINVFILSSLLAKSLALIFAKALYDLGVVLTEPLAAIIASLEQIPIVGLTNFQRPAIIGALTIGPIIGIILGVVLAAIILGFRHTWLSLEENTQTFKTWKKSTALWILDWIVFGASAKDAKTALTAKTSYFRTFGIFVFIVLCLLALAISMFIQSMSIRYKITQALTNLNGATVNINSLNFLPLSGVLQLKGLEVTNPEKTTENALQVKELGAETDLYHLSIGKAVIEQVTATEVSFDRLRTTPGQILPKPKLDIPSIPSKSKQSNWPDIERLDVNKLEDYLAKAENIKKWLEKIYAWLPDTTASPKPQSPPQPAHYLDYLSLVRPTKDHYQYLVKVASLEKVRLDSKLFGISTIQLHNITDAPHLTNLPVRLLMQAEHGPILGLTLHYASATAPGKIEGKFSGLDIAALQQVLKPSQDLQFQSGQITGTFQGSLNPNDVHLKAAIQLKNVQIVPKRAIFGLSPQIAKRAFSSIDNLQISMYITGSVTDPRVQIDTKKLWAKLKSRAINIGKQQAQQVINRQLEKHRAILPKGVVDDIGKGLHGLFNRR
;
A
#
# COMPACT_ATOMS: atom_id res chain seq x y z
N MET A 1 32.39 -18.32 -32.09
CA MET A 1 31.81 -19.21 -33.12
C MET A 1 32.58 -20.53 -33.28
N TRP A 2 33.92 -20.50 -33.45
CA TRP A 2 34.71 -21.74 -33.57
C TRP A 2 34.67 -22.64 -32.32
N LEU A 3 34.80 -22.05 -31.13
CA LEU A 3 34.73 -22.77 -29.84
C LEU A 3 33.37 -23.46 -29.60
N THR A 4 32.27 -22.82 -30.01
CA THR A 4 30.91 -23.38 -29.90
C THR A 4 30.69 -24.55 -30.86
N ILE A 5 31.20 -24.47 -32.09
CA ILE A 5 31.12 -25.57 -33.07
C ILE A 5 31.91 -26.77 -32.56
N ARG A 6 33.16 -26.55 -32.13
CA ARG A 6 34.03 -27.59 -31.58
C ARG A 6 33.41 -28.28 -30.37
N GLY A 7 32.79 -27.50 -29.49
CA GLY A 7 32.11 -28.00 -28.30
C GLY A 7 30.76 -28.69 -28.55
N ILE A 8 30.16 -28.54 -29.74
CA ILE A 8 29.01 -29.36 -30.16
C ILE A 8 29.52 -30.71 -30.68
N ILE A 9 30.59 -30.69 -31.49
CA ILE A 9 31.15 -31.91 -32.06
C ILE A 9 31.69 -32.86 -30.97
N SER A 10 32.23 -32.33 -29.87
CA SER A 10 32.66 -33.15 -28.73
C SER A 10 31.50 -33.94 -28.10
N VAL A 11 30.28 -33.38 -28.06
CA VAL A 11 29.08 -34.08 -27.56
C VAL A 11 28.75 -35.30 -28.44
N PHE A 12 28.88 -35.17 -29.76
CA PHE A 12 28.68 -36.30 -30.68
C PHE A 12 29.71 -37.41 -30.48
N ARG A 13 30.97 -37.06 -30.16
CA ARG A 13 32.10 -38.01 -29.99
C ARG A 13 32.23 -38.62 -28.58
N GLY A 14 31.29 -38.38 -27.67
CA GLY A 14 31.20 -39.09 -26.38
C GLY A 14 31.46 -38.25 -25.12
N ASP A 15 31.63 -36.94 -25.23
CA ASP A 15 31.84 -36.05 -24.07
C ASP A 15 30.55 -35.60 -23.36
N GLY A 16 29.57 -36.49 -23.28
CA GLY A 16 28.32 -36.26 -22.54
C GLY A 16 27.26 -37.31 -22.85
N SER A 17 26.25 -37.45 -21.99
CA SER A 17 25.10 -38.32 -22.27
C SER A 17 24.16 -37.69 -23.30
N PRO A 18 23.61 -38.46 -24.26
CA PRO A 18 22.54 -37.99 -25.15
C PRO A 18 21.34 -37.41 -24.38
N THR A 19 21.02 -37.97 -23.21
CA THR A 19 19.93 -37.46 -22.36
C THR A 19 20.27 -36.10 -21.74
N MET A 20 21.53 -35.85 -21.40
CA MET A 20 21.97 -34.52 -20.93
C MET A 20 21.97 -33.50 -22.08
N ALA A 21 22.28 -33.91 -23.31
CA ALA A 21 22.14 -33.06 -24.49
C ALA A 21 20.67 -32.71 -24.76
N ALA A 22 19.75 -33.69 -24.64
CA ALA A 22 18.31 -33.42 -24.72
C ALA A 22 17.84 -32.44 -23.63
N LEU A 23 18.31 -32.63 -22.39
CA LEU A 23 18.01 -31.72 -21.28
C LEU A 23 18.57 -30.31 -21.52
N ALA A 24 19.74 -30.18 -22.15
CA ALA A 24 20.31 -28.89 -22.55
C ALA A 24 19.42 -28.18 -23.57
N VAL A 25 18.86 -28.92 -24.54
CA VAL A 25 17.90 -28.36 -25.50
C VAL A 25 16.63 -27.92 -24.77
N LEU A 26 16.06 -28.76 -23.91
CA LEU A 26 14.88 -28.43 -23.12
C LEU A 26 15.08 -27.14 -22.30
N LEU A 27 16.11 -27.10 -21.45
CA LEU A 27 16.39 -25.94 -20.61
C LEU A 27 16.72 -24.70 -21.45
N GLY A 28 17.42 -24.88 -22.57
CA GLY A 28 17.75 -23.78 -23.46
C GLY A 28 16.52 -23.19 -24.14
N PHE A 29 15.56 -24.03 -24.55
CA PHE A 29 14.27 -23.57 -25.07
C PHE A 29 13.43 -22.87 -23.99
N CYS A 30 13.35 -23.42 -22.78
CA CYS A 30 12.71 -22.73 -21.65
C CYS A 30 13.34 -21.37 -21.37
N PHE A 31 14.67 -21.25 -21.45
CA PHE A 31 15.39 -20.00 -21.21
C PHE A 31 15.19 -18.99 -22.35
N GLY A 32 15.29 -19.44 -23.61
CA GLY A 32 15.20 -18.55 -24.77
C GLY A 32 13.78 -18.06 -25.06
N PHE A 33 12.75 -18.89 -24.83
CA PHE A 33 11.37 -18.51 -25.14
C PHE A 33 10.81 -17.45 -24.20
N VAL A 34 11.25 -17.41 -22.93
CA VAL A 34 10.71 -16.45 -21.97
C VAL A 34 11.15 -15.02 -22.39
N PRO A 35 10.20 -14.09 -22.62
CA PRO A 35 10.54 -12.73 -23.00
C PRO A 35 11.16 -11.94 -21.82
N GLY A 36 12.10 -11.05 -22.15
CA GLY A 36 12.85 -10.28 -21.14
C GLY A 36 13.77 -11.15 -20.28
N PHE A 37 14.01 -10.69 -19.05
CA PHE A 37 14.74 -11.42 -18.00
C PHE A 37 13.85 -11.45 -16.75
N SER A 38 13.77 -12.60 -16.09
CA SER A 38 12.79 -12.86 -15.02
C SER A 38 13.31 -13.86 -14.00
N GLY A 39 12.56 -14.08 -12.92
CA GLY A 39 12.84 -15.09 -11.90
C GLY A 39 13.16 -16.48 -12.45
N ILE A 40 12.43 -16.90 -13.48
CA ILE A 40 12.62 -18.20 -14.15
C ILE A 40 14.01 -18.31 -14.79
N HIS A 41 14.57 -17.22 -15.33
CA HIS A 41 15.92 -17.24 -15.90
C HIS A 41 16.97 -17.53 -14.84
N PHE A 42 16.83 -16.97 -13.64
CA PHE A 42 17.71 -17.27 -12.51
C PHE A 42 17.63 -18.76 -12.12
N LEU A 43 16.42 -19.32 -12.03
CA LEU A 43 16.23 -20.75 -11.75
C LEU A 43 16.89 -21.63 -12.82
N LEU A 44 16.72 -21.29 -14.10
CA LEU A 44 17.31 -22.05 -15.20
C LEU A 44 18.84 -21.94 -15.24
N LEU A 45 19.41 -20.78 -14.93
CA LEU A 45 20.87 -20.62 -14.81
C LEU A 45 21.43 -21.39 -13.61
N LEU A 46 20.70 -21.43 -12.50
CA LEU A 46 21.06 -22.26 -11.35
C LEU A 46 21.09 -23.75 -11.73
N LEU A 47 20.07 -24.22 -12.42
CA LEU A 47 20.03 -25.59 -12.95
C LEU A 47 21.18 -25.86 -13.94
N LEU A 48 21.52 -24.90 -14.80
CA LEU A 48 22.65 -25.00 -15.73
C LEU A 48 24.00 -25.18 -15.01
N ILE A 49 24.19 -24.52 -13.86
CA ILE A 49 25.41 -24.66 -13.04
C ILE A 49 25.45 -26.02 -12.36
N LEU A 50 24.33 -26.47 -11.78
CA LEU A 50 24.26 -27.72 -11.02
C LEU A 50 24.31 -28.97 -11.91
N LEU A 51 23.63 -28.94 -13.05
CA LEU A 51 23.49 -30.09 -13.94
C LEU A 51 24.70 -30.20 -14.88
N ASN A 52 25.10 -31.44 -15.17
CA ASN A 52 26.20 -31.71 -16.09
C ASN A 52 25.74 -31.68 -17.56
N ILE A 53 25.12 -30.59 -17.97
CA ILE A 53 24.63 -30.41 -19.34
C ILE A 53 25.68 -29.75 -20.25
N PRO A 54 25.71 -30.07 -21.55
CA PRO A 54 26.58 -29.42 -22.52
C PRO A 54 26.17 -27.96 -22.75
N ILE A 55 26.93 -27.03 -22.17
CA ILE A 55 26.66 -25.58 -22.20
C ILE A 55 26.52 -25.05 -23.64
N ASN A 56 27.32 -25.55 -24.58
CA ASN A 56 27.27 -25.10 -25.97
C ASN A 56 25.93 -25.43 -26.63
N VAL A 57 25.37 -26.61 -26.33
CA VAL A 57 24.05 -27.03 -26.83
C VAL A 57 22.96 -26.16 -26.21
N PHE A 58 23.05 -25.88 -24.91
CA PHE A 58 22.15 -24.97 -24.21
C PHE A 58 22.16 -23.56 -24.81
N ILE A 59 23.34 -22.96 -25.03
CA ILE A 59 23.45 -21.60 -25.60
C ILE A 59 22.86 -21.55 -27.01
N LEU A 60 23.15 -22.55 -27.84
CA LEU A 60 22.64 -22.61 -29.21
C LEU A 60 21.11 -22.76 -29.23
N SER A 61 20.57 -23.67 -28.42
CA SER A 61 19.13 -23.87 -28.31
C SER A 61 18.42 -22.65 -27.73
N SER A 62 19.01 -21.96 -26.74
CA SER A 62 18.51 -20.68 -26.21
C SER A 62 18.49 -19.57 -27.26
N LEU A 63 19.53 -19.45 -28.08
CA LEU A 63 19.58 -18.44 -29.13
C LEU A 63 18.51 -18.71 -30.22
N LEU A 64 18.36 -19.97 -30.60
CA LEU A 64 17.31 -20.40 -31.53
C LEU A 64 15.93 -20.10 -30.96
N ALA A 65 15.67 -20.51 -29.71
CA ALA A 65 14.43 -20.26 -29.01
C ALA A 65 14.11 -18.77 -28.86
N LYS A 66 15.12 -17.93 -28.57
CA LYS A 66 14.94 -16.47 -28.48
C LYS A 66 14.54 -15.87 -29.82
N SER A 67 15.16 -16.33 -30.90
CA SER A 67 14.82 -15.91 -32.26
C SER A 67 13.38 -16.28 -32.60
N LEU A 68 12.96 -17.51 -32.25
CA LEU A 68 11.58 -17.95 -32.43
C LEU A 68 10.60 -17.12 -31.58
N ALA A 69 10.94 -16.80 -30.33
CA ALA A 69 10.07 -15.99 -29.48
C ALA A 69 9.84 -14.58 -30.02
N LEU A 70 10.86 -13.98 -30.65
CA LEU A 70 10.74 -12.68 -31.32
C LEU A 70 9.85 -12.77 -32.57
N ILE A 71 9.98 -13.84 -33.36
CA ILE A 71 9.17 -14.08 -34.56
C ILE A 71 7.70 -14.34 -34.18
N PHE A 72 7.46 -15.15 -33.15
CA PHE A 72 6.13 -15.61 -32.74
C PHE A 72 5.53 -14.79 -31.58
N ALA A 73 5.95 -13.53 -31.40
CA ALA A 73 5.54 -12.68 -30.30
C ALA A 73 4.01 -12.61 -30.11
N LYS A 74 3.25 -12.38 -31.19
CA LYS A 74 1.78 -12.35 -31.13
C LYS A 74 1.17 -13.70 -30.77
N ALA A 75 1.68 -14.79 -31.35
CA ALA A 75 1.18 -16.13 -31.06
C ALA A 75 1.42 -16.53 -29.60
N LEU A 76 2.58 -16.17 -29.02
CA LEU A 76 2.88 -16.37 -27.60
C LEU A 76 1.92 -15.59 -26.70
N TYR A 77 1.61 -14.34 -27.07
CA TYR A 77 0.64 -13.53 -26.34
C TYR A 77 -0.77 -14.15 -26.39
N ASP A 78 -1.28 -14.46 -27.58
CA ASP A 78 -2.63 -15.01 -27.77
C ASP A 78 -2.79 -16.35 -27.03
N LEU A 79 -1.80 -17.23 -27.18
CA LEU A 79 -1.77 -18.52 -26.48
C LEU A 79 -1.71 -18.32 -24.95
N GLY A 80 -0.92 -17.35 -24.49
CA GLY A 80 -0.89 -16.95 -23.09
C GLY A 80 -2.23 -16.49 -22.55
N VAL A 81 -2.96 -15.67 -23.31
CA VAL A 81 -4.29 -15.17 -22.91
C VAL A 81 -5.27 -16.32 -22.72
N VAL A 82 -5.29 -17.27 -23.67
CA VAL A 82 -6.15 -18.46 -23.63
C VAL A 82 -5.79 -19.36 -22.44
N LEU A 83 -4.51 -19.53 -22.14
CA LEU A 83 -4.05 -20.43 -21.09
C LEU A 83 -4.05 -19.83 -19.67
N THR A 84 -4.18 -18.51 -19.54
CA THR A 84 -4.11 -17.83 -18.23
C THR A 84 -5.16 -18.37 -17.25
N GLU A 85 -6.41 -18.52 -17.69
CA GLU A 85 -7.51 -18.97 -16.82
C GLU A 85 -7.42 -20.48 -16.49
N PRO A 86 -7.23 -21.39 -17.46
CA PRO A 86 -7.02 -22.81 -17.17
C PRO A 86 -5.81 -23.11 -16.26
N LEU A 87 -4.75 -22.31 -16.37
CA LEU A 87 -3.53 -22.48 -15.59
C LEU A 87 -3.49 -21.63 -14.32
N ALA A 88 -4.58 -20.93 -13.96
CA ALA A 88 -4.58 -19.95 -12.86
C ALA A 88 -4.06 -20.52 -11.53
N ALA A 89 -4.44 -21.76 -11.18
CA ALA A 89 -3.96 -22.42 -9.96
C ALA A 89 -2.44 -22.70 -9.99
N ILE A 90 -1.91 -23.09 -11.15
CA ILE A 90 -0.48 -23.33 -11.34
C ILE A 90 0.28 -22.00 -11.31
N ILE A 91 -0.24 -20.97 -11.97
CA ILE A 91 0.34 -19.62 -11.96
C ILE A 91 0.38 -19.09 -10.53
N ALA A 92 -0.73 -19.18 -9.78
CA ALA A 92 -0.77 -18.77 -8.38
C ALA A 92 0.23 -19.55 -7.51
N SER A 93 0.51 -20.83 -7.83
CA SER A 93 1.52 -21.62 -7.13
C SER A 93 2.95 -21.21 -7.51
N LEU A 94 3.20 -20.86 -8.77
CA LEU A 94 4.51 -20.36 -9.23
C LEU A 94 4.81 -18.96 -8.70
N GLU A 95 3.79 -18.11 -8.61
CA GLU A 95 3.86 -16.79 -7.98
C GLU A 95 4.21 -16.87 -6.49
N GLN A 96 3.97 -18.01 -5.84
CA GLN A 96 4.31 -18.26 -4.45
C GLN A 96 5.75 -18.76 -4.26
N ILE A 97 6.47 -19.12 -5.32
CA ILE A 97 7.84 -19.64 -5.17
C ILE A 97 8.83 -18.46 -5.15
N PRO A 98 9.70 -18.34 -4.12
CA PRO A 98 10.72 -17.29 -4.09
C PRO A 98 11.59 -17.29 -5.35
N ILE A 99 12.02 -16.11 -5.80
CA ILE A 99 12.73 -15.87 -7.07
C ILE A 99 11.82 -16.09 -8.29
N VAL A 100 11.12 -17.22 -8.39
CA VAL A 100 10.21 -17.51 -9.51
C VAL A 100 9.07 -16.49 -9.57
N GLY A 101 8.50 -16.08 -8.44
CA GLY A 101 7.48 -15.04 -8.36
C GLY A 101 7.94 -13.63 -8.76
N LEU A 102 9.26 -13.37 -8.89
CA LEU A 102 9.75 -12.16 -9.57
C LEU A 102 9.43 -12.15 -11.07
N THR A 103 8.97 -13.29 -11.60
CA THR A 103 8.46 -13.37 -12.96
C THR A 103 7.12 -12.66 -13.03
N ASN A 104 7.02 -11.67 -13.92
CA ASN A 104 5.78 -10.94 -14.14
C ASN A 104 4.76 -11.80 -14.92
N PHE A 105 4.11 -12.75 -14.23
CA PHE A 105 3.09 -13.64 -14.80
C PHE A 105 1.85 -12.91 -15.31
N GLN A 106 1.70 -11.61 -15.01
CA GLN A 106 0.66 -10.76 -15.61
C GLN A 106 0.89 -10.55 -17.12
N ARG A 107 2.08 -10.85 -17.65
CA ARG A 107 2.37 -10.85 -19.08
C ARG A 107 1.93 -12.17 -19.72
N PRO A 108 0.88 -12.19 -20.56
CA PRO A 108 0.39 -13.43 -21.16
C PRO A 108 1.47 -14.13 -22.00
N ALA A 109 2.31 -13.35 -22.70
CA ALA A 109 3.41 -13.90 -23.48
C ALA A 109 4.38 -14.77 -22.66
N ILE A 110 4.56 -14.51 -21.37
CA ILE A 110 5.36 -15.36 -20.49
C ILE A 110 4.66 -16.69 -20.24
N ILE A 111 3.35 -16.70 -19.97
CA ILE A 111 2.56 -17.92 -19.78
C ILE A 111 2.61 -18.77 -21.05
N GLY A 112 2.43 -18.13 -22.21
CA GLY A 112 2.51 -18.81 -23.50
C GLY A 112 3.89 -19.41 -23.76
N ALA A 113 4.95 -18.63 -23.51
CA ALA A 113 6.33 -19.09 -23.62
C ALA A 113 6.66 -20.26 -22.68
N LEU A 114 6.20 -20.19 -21.44
CA LEU A 114 6.45 -21.22 -20.42
C LEU A 114 5.67 -22.51 -20.68
N THR A 115 4.63 -22.45 -21.50
CA THR A 115 3.89 -23.63 -21.94
C THR A 115 4.52 -24.24 -23.21
N ILE A 116 4.73 -23.42 -24.25
CA ILE A 116 5.20 -23.94 -25.55
C ILE A 116 6.70 -24.24 -25.56
N GLY A 117 7.51 -23.47 -24.83
CA GLY A 117 8.96 -23.63 -24.75
C GLY A 117 9.38 -25.04 -24.32
N PRO A 118 8.88 -25.57 -23.18
CA PRO A 118 9.17 -26.93 -22.77
C PRO A 118 8.72 -27.99 -23.78
N ILE A 119 7.55 -27.82 -24.40
CA ILE A 119 7.02 -28.77 -25.39
C ILE A 119 7.97 -28.88 -26.59
N ILE A 120 8.33 -27.75 -27.19
CA ILE A 120 9.27 -27.71 -28.32
C ILE A 120 10.65 -28.22 -27.88
N GLY A 121 11.10 -27.82 -26.69
CA GLY A 121 12.38 -28.24 -26.12
C GLY A 121 12.49 -29.76 -25.93
N ILE A 122 11.42 -30.42 -25.44
CA ILE A 122 11.36 -31.88 -25.32
C ILE A 122 11.44 -32.53 -26.69
N ILE A 123 10.62 -32.09 -27.65
CA ILE A 123 10.57 -32.68 -29.00
C ILE A 123 11.95 -32.58 -29.66
N LEU A 124 12.54 -31.39 -29.72
CA LEU A 124 13.85 -31.17 -30.33
C LEU A 124 14.98 -31.83 -29.54
N GLY A 125 14.86 -31.91 -28.21
CA GLY A 125 15.82 -32.62 -27.37
C GLY A 125 15.85 -34.12 -27.64
N VAL A 126 14.69 -34.75 -27.78
CA VAL A 126 14.57 -36.18 -28.14
C VAL A 126 15.13 -36.42 -29.53
N VAL A 127 14.80 -35.56 -30.50
CA VAL A 127 15.37 -35.63 -31.86
C VAL A 127 16.89 -35.53 -31.81
N LEU A 128 17.45 -34.55 -31.09
CA LEU A 128 18.90 -34.42 -30.95
C LEU A 128 19.54 -35.65 -30.31
N ALA A 129 18.94 -36.20 -29.25
CA ALA A 129 19.43 -37.42 -28.61
C ALA A 129 19.43 -38.62 -29.58
N ALA A 130 18.37 -38.77 -30.38
CA ALA A 130 18.29 -39.81 -31.40
C ALA A 130 19.37 -39.63 -32.48
N ILE A 131 19.63 -38.40 -32.93
CA ILE A 131 20.70 -38.09 -33.88
C ILE A 131 22.07 -38.43 -33.29
N ILE A 132 22.33 -38.06 -32.02
CA ILE A 132 23.59 -38.37 -31.34
C ILE A 132 23.78 -39.90 -31.23
N LEU A 133 22.74 -40.63 -30.83
CA LEU A 133 22.79 -42.10 -30.73
C LEU A 133 23.04 -42.74 -32.10
N GLY A 134 22.31 -42.32 -33.13
CA GLY A 134 22.50 -42.78 -34.50
C GLY A 134 23.94 -42.55 -34.99
N PHE A 135 24.45 -41.34 -34.79
CA PHE A 135 25.84 -41.01 -35.11
C PHE A 135 26.84 -41.92 -34.38
N ARG A 136 26.65 -42.16 -33.07
CA ARG A 136 27.54 -43.04 -32.28
C ARG A 136 27.50 -44.49 -32.75
N HIS A 137 26.34 -45.00 -33.16
CA HIS A 137 26.21 -46.34 -33.73
C HIS A 137 26.89 -46.47 -35.09
N THR A 138 26.71 -45.49 -35.99
CA THR A 138 27.42 -45.47 -37.29
C THR A 138 28.92 -45.30 -37.10
N TRP A 139 29.35 -44.51 -36.13
CA TRP A 139 30.76 -44.36 -35.79
C TRP A 139 31.38 -45.67 -35.28
N LEU A 140 30.66 -46.40 -34.41
CA LEU A 140 31.06 -47.73 -33.95
C LEU A 140 31.20 -48.72 -35.12
N SER A 141 30.23 -48.75 -36.04
CA SER A 141 30.27 -49.69 -37.16
C SER A 141 31.41 -49.38 -38.14
N LEU A 142 31.78 -48.12 -38.32
CA LEU A 142 32.94 -47.70 -39.12
C LEU A 142 34.27 -48.08 -38.46
N GLU A 143 34.36 -47.97 -37.13
CA GLU A 143 35.56 -48.34 -36.36
C GLU A 143 35.80 -49.86 -36.36
N GLU A 144 34.73 -50.66 -36.32
CA GLU A 144 34.82 -52.12 -36.31
C GLU A 144 35.05 -52.73 -37.72
N ASN A 145 34.40 -52.20 -38.76
CA ASN A 145 34.33 -52.86 -40.07
C ASN A 145 35.36 -52.41 -41.11
N THR A 146 36.12 -51.34 -40.87
CA THR A 146 36.94 -50.73 -41.94
C THR A 146 38.45 -50.72 -41.61
N GLN A 147 39.25 -51.52 -42.34
CA GLN A 147 40.72 -51.52 -42.24
C GLN A 147 41.36 -50.18 -42.64
N THR A 148 40.72 -49.43 -43.55
CA THR A 148 41.10 -48.07 -43.94
C THR A 148 40.95 -47.08 -42.78
N PHE A 149 39.99 -47.27 -41.88
CA PHE A 149 39.81 -46.41 -40.72
C PHE A 149 40.92 -46.61 -39.67
N LYS A 150 41.41 -47.84 -39.52
CA LYS A 150 42.56 -48.18 -38.65
C LYS A 150 43.90 -47.64 -39.17
N THR A 151 44.06 -47.52 -40.49
CA THR A 151 45.24 -46.89 -41.12
C THR A 151 45.11 -45.36 -41.15
N TRP A 152 43.90 -44.84 -41.33
CA TRP A 152 43.57 -43.41 -41.26
C TRP A 152 43.99 -42.78 -39.92
N LYS A 153 43.72 -43.46 -38.80
CA LYS A 153 44.10 -43.02 -37.44
C LYS A 153 45.62 -43.02 -37.19
N LYS A 154 46.45 -43.66 -38.05
CA LYS A 154 47.91 -43.78 -37.89
C LYS A 154 48.73 -42.66 -38.55
N SER A 155 48.12 -41.84 -39.41
CA SER A 155 48.87 -40.77 -40.10
C SER A 155 48.92 -39.48 -39.28
N THR A 156 50.13 -38.94 -39.07
CA THR A 156 50.38 -37.77 -38.20
C THR A 156 49.75 -36.49 -38.75
N ALA A 157 49.70 -36.32 -40.08
CA ALA A 157 49.08 -35.16 -40.72
C ALA A 157 47.56 -35.14 -40.53
N LEU A 158 46.89 -36.29 -40.65
CA LEU A 158 45.45 -36.40 -40.42
C LEU A 158 45.10 -36.38 -38.93
N TRP A 159 46.00 -36.84 -38.06
CA TRP A 159 45.88 -36.66 -36.62
C TRP A 159 45.91 -35.18 -36.22
N ILE A 160 46.81 -34.37 -36.81
CA ILE A 160 46.84 -32.90 -36.62
C ILE A 160 45.57 -32.26 -37.16
N LEU A 161 45.07 -32.71 -38.31
CA LEU A 161 43.80 -32.24 -38.90
C LEU A 161 42.60 -32.58 -38.00
N ASP A 162 42.54 -33.80 -37.46
CA ASP A 162 41.52 -34.24 -36.52
C ASP A 162 41.61 -33.42 -35.22
N TRP A 163 42.82 -33.12 -34.75
CA TRP A 163 43.05 -32.28 -33.55
C TRP A 163 42.69 -30.80 -33.74
N ILE A 164 42.96 -30.22 -34.92
CA ILE A 164 42.63 -28.83 -35.25
C ILE A 164 41.11 -28.67 -35.38
N VAL A 165 40.46 -29.54 -36.16
CA VAL A 165 39.03 -29.44 -36.45
C VAL A 165 38.19 -29.91 -35.25
N PHE A 166 38.63 -30.96 -34.55
CA PHE A 166 37.79 -31.66 -33.58
C PHE A 166 38.35 -31.76 -32.15
N GLY A 167 39.67 -31.62 -31.95
CA GLY A 167 40.30 -31.53 -30.63
C GLY A 167 40.95 -32.80 -30.09
N ALA A 168 41.17 -32.84 -28.76
CA ALA A 168 41.83 -33.98 -28.11
C ALA A 168 41.05 -35.29 -28.41
N SER A 169 41.80 -36.35 -28.74
CA SER A 169 41.31 -37.58 -29.38
C SER A 169 39.98 -38.10 -28.81
N ALA A 170 39.05 -38.43 -29.71
CA ALA A 170 37.75 -38.98 -29.36
C ALA A 170 37.85 -40.25 -28.52
N LYS A 171 36.94 -40.41 -27.55
CA LYS A 171 36.76 -41.67 -26.82
C LYS A 171 36.37 -42.77 -27.79
N ASP A 172 36.84 -43.99 -27.56
CA ASP A 172 36.47 -45.14 -28.37
C ASP A 172 34.94 -45.31 -28.41
N ALA A 173 34.40 -45.71 -29.56
CA ALA A 173 32.97 -45.70 -29.83
C ALA A 173 32.16 -46.52 -28.80
N LYS A 174 32.72 -47.64 -28.31
CA LYS A 174 32.13 -48.49 -27.26
C LYS A 174 32.01 -47.76 -25.93
N THR A 175 33.05 -47.03 -25.56
CA THR A 175 33.11 -46.24 -24.34
C THR A 175 32.14 -45.05 -24.41
N ALA A 176 31.98 -44.44 -25.59
CA ALA A 176 31.02 -43.36 -25.82
C ALA A 176 29.55 -43.81 -25.73
N LEU A 177 29.24 -45.08 -25.98
CA LEU A 177 27.89 -45.65 -25.85
C LEU A 177 27.55 -46.11 -24.42
N THR A 178 28.55 -46.54 -23.64
CA THR A 178 28.36 -47.17 -22.32
C THR A 178 28.71 -46.27 -21.13
N ALA A 179 29.35 -45.12 -21.36
CA ALA A 179 29.74 -44.20 -20.29
C ALA A 179 28.53 -43.68 -19.51
N LYS A 180 28.42 -44.09 -18.24
CA LYS A 180 27.45 -43.54 -17.29
C LYS A 180 27.91 -42.18 -16.81
N THR A 181 27.24 -41.12 -17.25
CA THR A 181 27.55 -39.75 -16.81
C THR A 181 26.74 -39.38 -15.57
N SER A 182 27.39 -38.76 -14.58
CA SER A 182 26.69 -38.13 -13.45
C SER A 182 25.75 -37.03 -13.94
N TYR A 183 24.56 -36.95 -13.34
CA TYR A 183 23.58 -35.88 -13.58
C TYR A 183 24.06 -34.53 -13.05
N PHE A 184 24.79 -34.52 -11.94
CA PHE A 184 25.32 -33.31 -11.31
C PHE A 184 26.80 -33.12 -11.61
N ARG A 185 27.18 -31.87 -11.84
CA ARG A 185 28.58 -31.47 -12.04
C ARG A 185 29.19 -31.14 -10.67
N THR A 186 30.21 -31.87 -10.24
CA THR A 186 30.91 -31.62 -8.95
C THR A 186 31.42 -30.19 -8.83
N PHE A 187 32.02 -29.68 -9.91
CA PHE A 187 32.44 -28.27 -9.99
C PHE A 187 31.24 -27.30 -9.90
N GLY A 188 30.09 -27.68 -10.47
CA GLY A 188 28.86 -26.92 -10.39
C GLY A 188 28.31 -26.80 -8.97
N ILE A 189 28.31 -27.92 -8.22
CA ILE A 189 27.94 -27.94 -6.80
C ILE A 189 28.89 -27.05 -6.00
N PHE A 190 30.20 -27.14 -6.24
CA PHE A 190 31.18 -26.29 -5.58
C PHE A 190 30.93 -24.80 -5.87
N VAL A 191 30.76 -24.42 -7.14
CA VAL A 191 30.42 -23.05 -7.54
C VAL A 191 29.12 -22.58 -6.91
N PHE A 192 28.10 -23.43 -6.81
CA PHE A 192 26.84 -23.11 -6.15
C PHE A 192 27.03 -22.83 -4.65
N ILE A 193 27.76 -23.68 -3.94
CA ILE A 193 28.09 -23.46 -2.52
C ILE A 193 28.87 -22.15 -2.34
N VAL A 194 29.87 -21.90 -3.20
CA VAL A 194 30.63 -20.64 -3.18
C VAL A 194 29.74 -19.44 -3.46
N LEU A 195 28.80 -19.52 -4.42
CA LEU A 195 27.84 -18.45 -4.68
C LEU A 195 26.90 -18.20 -3.49
N CYS A 196 26.44 -19.25 -2.81
CA CYS A 196 25.64 -19.11 -1.59
C CYS A 196 26.44 -18.45 -0.46
N LEU A 197 27.67 -18.89 -0.23
CA LEU A 197 28.56 -18.29 0.77
C LEU A 197 28.90 -16.83 0.41
N LEU A 198 29.15 -16.55 -0.86
CA LEU A 198 29.42 -15.20 -1.36
C LEU A 198 28.18 -14.31 -1.23
N ALA A 199 26.98 -14.81 -1.55
CA ALA A 199 25.74 -14.07 -1.34
C ALA A 199 25.51 -13.75 0.15
N LEU A 200 25.85 -14.69 1.03
CA LEU A 200 25.81 -14.49 2.48
C LEU A 200 26.85 -13.46 2.93
N ALA A 201 28.08 -13.51 2.43
CA ALA A 201 29.12 -12.54 2.71
C ALA A 201 28.79 -11.14 2.18
N ILE A 202 28.28 -11.04 0.94
CA ILE A 202 27.79 -9.80 0.32
C ILE A 202 26.64 -9.23 1.16
N SER A 203 25.69 -10.07 1.58
CA SER A 203 24.59 -9.67 2.47
C SER A 203 25.11 -9.05 3.78
N MET A 204 26.17 -9.61 4.35
CA MET A 204 26.84 -9.04 5.53
C MET A 204 27.59 -7.72 5.22
N PHE A 205 28.22 -7.61 4.05
CA PHE A 205 29.03 -6.44 3.68
C PHE A 205 28.20 -5.23 3.20
N ILE A 206 27.04 -5.47 2.59
CA ILE A 206 26.11 -4.47 2.05
C ILE A 206 25.56 -3.53 3.15
N GLN A 207 25.72 -3.85 4.42
CA GLN A 207 25.41 -2.97 5.55
C GLN A 207 26.22 -1.65 5.56
N SER A 208 27.25 -1.51 4.71
CA SER A 208 28.14 -0.34 4.69
C SER A 208 27.89 0.64 3.53
N MET A 209 27.51 1.88 3.89
CA MET A 209 27.55 3.16 3.15
C MET A 209 26.82 3.32 1.78
N SER A 210 26.77 2.30 0.90
CA SER A 210 26.27 2.43 -0.48
C SER A 210 24.74 2.52 -0.59
N ILE A 211 24.00 1.81 0.27
CA ILE A 211 22.53 1.83 0.25
C ILE A 211 22.00 3.20 0.68
N ARG A 212 22.59 3.79 1.74
CA ARG A 212 22.20 5.12 2.24
C ARG A 212 22.25 6.15 1.12
N TYR A 213 23.34 6.18 0.36
CA TYR A 213 23.49 7.11 -0.76
C TYR A 213 22.40 6.90 -1.82
N LYS A 214 22.16 5.65 -2.26
CA LYS A 214 21.13 5.34 -3.28
C LYS A 214 19.72 5.71 -2.83
N ILE A 215 19.36 5.40 -1.57
CA ILE A 215 18.04 5.74 -1.02
C ILE A 215 17.90 7.25 -0.85
N THR A 216 18.95 7.94 -0.38
CA THR A 216 18.97 9.40 -0.26
C THR A 216 18.76 10.07 -1.62
N GLN A 217 19.46 9.59 -2.66
CA GLN A 217 19.32 10.07 -4.05
C GLN A 217 17.92 9.81 -4.59
N ALA A 218 17.37 8.60 -4.41
CA ALA A 218 16.02 8.27 -4.85
C ALA A 218 14.97 9.16 -4.17
N LEU A 219 15.03 9.32 -2.85
CA LEU A 219 14.11 10.20 -2.12
C LEU A 219 14.28 11.67 -2.49
N THR A 220 15.52 12.12 -2.73
CA THR A 220 15.80 13.50 -3.18
C THR A 220 15.21 13.76 -4.57
N ASN A 221 15.36 12.82 -5.50
CA ASN A 221 14.80 12.92 -6.85
C ASN A 221 13.27 12.91 -6.82
N LEU A 222 12.67 12.08 -5.97
CA LEU A 222 11.21 12.02 -5.79
C LEU A 222 10.65 13.29 -5.14
N ASN A 223 11.34 13.83 -4.13
CA ASN A 223 10.94 15.05 -3.45
C ASN A 223 11.19 16.31 -4.30
N GLY A 224 12.15 16.26 -5.23
CA GLY A 224 12.60 17.42 -6.01
C GLY A 224 13.43 18.43 -5.19
N ALA A 225 13.76 18.09 -3.95
CA ALA A 225 14.63 18.87 -3.06
C ALA A 225 15.39 17.94 -2.12
N THR A 226 16.53 18.39 -1.60
CA THR A 226 17.45 17.61 -0.76
C THR A 226 16.73 16.82 0.34
N VAL A 227 16.95 15.52 0.38
CA VAL A 227 16.59 14.67 1.52
C VAL A 227 17.89 14.28 2.23
N ASN A 228 17.94 14.39 3.55
CA ASN A 228 19.07 13.94 4.36
C ASN A 228 18.67 12.72 5.18
N ILE A 229 19.59 11.75 5.29
CA ILE A 229 19.45 10.58 6.16
C ILE A 229 20.75 10.46 6.95
N ASN A 230 20.69 10.54 8.28
CA ASN A 230 21.88 10.43 9.13
C ASN A 230 22.49 9.02 9.06
N SER A 231 21.70 8.00 9.37
CA SER A 231 22.14 6.60 9.29
C SER A 231 21.06 5.70 8.71
N LEU A 232 21.49 4.64 8.04
CA LEU A 232 20.62 3.61 7.49
C LEU A 232 21.15 2.25 7.93
N ASN A 233 20.30 1.45 8.54
CA ASN A 233 20.57 0.05 8.86
C ASN A 233 19.56 -0.81 8.10
N PHE A 234 20.05 -1.85 7.42
CA PHE A 234 19.22 -2.76 6.63
C PHE A 234 19.64 -4.19 6.92
N LEU A 235 18.69 -5.00 7.37
CA LEU A 235 18.85 -6.44 7.59
C LEU A 235 18.14 -7.17 6.44
N PRO A 236 18.85 -7.50 5.35
CA PRO A 236 18.24 -8.10 4.15
C PRO A 236 17.57 -9.45 4.39
N LEU A 237 18.04 -10.22 5.38
CA LEU A 237 17.50 -11.55 5.70
C LEU A 237 16.21 -11.50 6.54
N SER A 238 15.94 -10.38 7.23
CA SER A 238 14.71 -10.18 7.99
C SER A 238 13.77 -9.16 7.36
N GLY A 239 14.17 -8.51 6.25
CA GLY A 239 13.38 -7.46 5.60
C GLY A 239 13.21 -6.21 6.46
N VAL A 240 14.12 -5.97 7.41
CA VAL A 240 14.04 -4.84 8.34
C VAL A 240 14.90 -3.69 7.82
N LEU A 241 14.29 -2.52 7.64
CA LEU A 241 14.94 -1.27 7.29
C LEU A 241 14.76 -0.26 8.43
N GLN A 242 15.84 0.35 8.89
CA GLN A 242 15.82 1.40 9.90
C GLN A 242 16.60 2.62 9.41
N LEU A 243 15.92 3.76 9.31
CA LEU A 243 16.52 5.06 9.04
C LEU A 243 16.56 5.86 10.33
N LYS A 244 17.65 6.60 10.57
CA LYS A 244 17.72 7.60 11.63
C LYS A 244 18.02 8.97 11.05
N GLY A 245 17.41 10.00 11.63
CA GLY A 245 17.56 11.40 11.24
C GLY A 245 17.18 11.63 9.79
N LEU A 246 15.93 11.31 9.42
CA LEU A 246 15.37 11.61 8.12
C LEU A 246 14.89 13.07 8.10
N GLU A 247 15.38 13.86 7.15
CA GLU A 247 14.98 15.26 6.96
C GLU A 247 14.64 15.52 5.49
N VAL A 248 13.39 15.84 5.22
CA VAL A 248 12.87 16.13 3.88
C VAL A 248 12.72 17.63 3.73
N THR A 249 13.48 18.25 2.81
CA THR A 249 13.41 19.70 2.54
C THR A 249 12.07 20.07 1.93
N ASN A 250 11.49 21.19 2.35
CA ASN A 250 10.35 21.80 1.68
C ASN A 250 10.82 22.48 0.37
N PRO A 251 10.35 22.06 -0.83
CA PRO A 251 10.75 22.66 -2.10
C PRO A 251 10.37 24.14 -2.23
N GLU A 252 9.35 24.61 -1.52
CA GLU A 252 8.91 26.01 -1.53
C GLU A 252 9.71 26.89 -0.55
N LYS A 253 10.25 26.29 0.52
CA LYS A 253 11.05 26.96 1.56
C LYS A 253 12.23 26.10 1.98
N THR A 254 13.38 26.31 1.34
CA THR A 254 14.58 25.47 1.54
C THR A 254 15.22 25.59 2.92
N THR A 255 14.86 26.61 3.70
CA THR A 255 15.29 26.80 5.10
C THR A 255 14.48 25.93 6.09
N GLU A 256 13.41 25.27 5.64
CA GLU A 256 12.51 24.48 6.46
C GLU A 256 12.41 23.03 5.95
N ASN A 257 12.25 22.11 6.89
CA ASN A 257 11.92 20.71 6.64
C ASN A 257 10.42 20.57 6.48
N ALA A 258 9.95 20.04 5.36
CA ALA A 258 8.56 19.61 5.22
C ALA A 258 8.25 18.44 6.17
N LEU A 259 9.23 17.56 6.40
CA LEU A 259 9.10 16.41 7.30
C LEU A 259 10.46 16.12 7.96
N GLN A 260 10.46 15.95 9.27
CA GLN A 260 11.60 15.50 10.05
C GLN A 260 11.19 14.32 10.93
N VAL A 261 11.92 13.21 10.84
CA VAL A 261 11.67 11.97 11.60
C VAL A 261 12.97 11.50 12.24
N LYS A 262 12.95 11.25 13.56
CA LYS A 262 14.15 10.84 14.28
C LYS A 262 14.53 9.39 13.99
N GLU A 263 13.58 8.48 14.06
CA GLU A 263 13.78 7.08 13.66
C GLU A 263 12.58 6.61 12.84
N LEU A 264 12.85 5.95 11.71
CA LEU A 264 11.87 5.33 10.84
C LEU A 264 12.26 3.87 10.64
N GLY A 265 11.49 2.95 11.21
CA GLY A 265 11.58 1.52 10.97
C GLY A 265 10.52 1.06 9.99
N ALA A 266 10.87 0.13 9.10
CA ALA A 266 9.94 -0.60 8.25
C ALA A 266 10.33 -2.08 8.23
N GLU A 267 9.35 -2.94 8.44
CA GLU A 267 9.49 -4.40 8.39
C GLU A 267 8.69 -4.92 7.21
N THR A 268 9.38 -5.50 6.23
CA THR A 268 8.76 -6.02 5.01
C THR A 268 8.79 -7.53 5.00
N ASP A 269 7.71 -8.14 4.50
CA ASP A 269 7.74 -9.57 4.24
C ASP A 269 8.56 -9.87 2.98
N LEU A 270 9.73 -10.49 3.18
CA LEU A 270 10.65 -10.86 2.10
C LEU A 270 10.01 -11.81 1.10
N TYR A 271 9.09 -12.66 1.54
CA TYR A 271 8.37 -13.55 0.64
C TYR A 271 7.56 -12.73 -0.35
N HIS A 272 6.71 -11.81 0.15
CA HIS A 272 5.90 -10.94 -0.69
C HIS A 272 6.77 -10.03 -1.57
N LEU A 273 7.88 -9.51 -1.04
CA LEU A 273 8.84 -8.72 -1.80
C LEU A 273 9.46 -9.53 -2.95
N SER A 274 9.79 -10.81 -2.70
CA SER A 274 10.35 -11.73 -3.71
C SER A 274 9.36 -12.13 -4.80
N ILE A 275 8.08 -11.78 -4.65
CA ILE A 275 7.04 -12.01 -5.64
C ILE A 275 6.49 -10.68 -6.18
N GLY A 276 7.22 -9.57 -5.97
CA GLY A 276 6.92 -8.24 -6.50
C GLY A 276 5.82 -7.46 -5.76
N LYS A 277 5.39 -7.93 -4.57
CA LYS A 277 4.38 -7.27 -3.74
C LYS A 277 5.04 -6.53 -2.57
N ALA A 278 4.66 -5.28 -2.35
CA ALA A 278 5.15 -4.49 -1.22
C ALA A 278 4.24 -4.70 0.01
N VAL A 279 4.44 -5.81 0.73
CA VAL A 279 3.75 -6.06 1.99
C VAL A 279 4.64 -5.65 3.15
N ILE A 280 4.23 -4.58 3.83
CA ILE A 280 4.91 -4.03 5.00
C ILE A 280 4.11 -4.45 6.24
N GLU A 281 4.73 -5.28 7.08
CA GLU A 281 4.15 -5.76 8.33
C GLU A 281 3.96 -4.60 9.30
N GLN A 282 5.02 -3.82 9.48
CA GLN A 282 5.03 -2.70 10.41
C GLN A 282 5.88 -1.55 9.88
N VAL A 283 5.34 -0.34 9.93
CA VAL A 283 6.08 0.92 9.81
C VAL A 283 6.04 1.60 11.18
N THR A 284 7.19 2.02 11.70
CA THR A 284 7.26 2.78 12.95
C THR A 284 8.05 4.06 12.71
N ALA A 285 7.47 5.22 12.99
CA ALA A 285 8.13 6.51 12.90
C ALA A 285 8.08 7.21 14.27
N THR A 286 9.23 7.59 14.82
CA THR A 286 9.30 8.26 16.13
C THR A 286 9.73 9.73 16.01
N GLU A 287 9.14 10.58 16.85
CA GLU A 287 9.39 12.02 16.90
C GLU A 287 9.18 12.69 15.54
N VAL A 288 8.02 12.43 14.93
CA VAL A 288 7.64 13.03 13.65
C VAL A 288 7.29 14.51 13.84
N SER A 289 7.88 15.37 13.02
CA SER A 289 7.61 16.81 13.04
C SER A 289 7.56 17.39 11.63
N PHE A 290 6.77 18.44 11.46
CA PHE A 290 6.59 19.17 10.22
C PHE A 290 7.11 20.59 10.36
N ASP A 291 7.47 21.22 9.25
CA ASP A 291 7.83 22.65 9.14
C ASP A 291 8.89 23.13 10.15
N ARG A 292 9.92 22.30 10.37
CA ARG A 292 11.04 22.59 11.29
C ARG A 292 12.16 23.32 10.58
N LEU A 293 12.73 24.35 11.22
CA LEU A 293 13.91 25.04 10.71
C LEU A 293 15.08 24.07 10.51
N ARG A 294 15.76 24.16 9.36
CA ARG A 294 16.92 23.33 9.01
C ARG A 294 18.21 23.94 9.55
N THR A 295 19.13 23.07 9.98
CA THR A 295 20.52 23.48 10.30
C THR A 295 21.29 23.90 9.06
N THR A 296 21.00 23.27 7.91
CA THR A 296 21.59 23.57 6.61
C THR A 296 20.48 23.72 5.56
N PRO A 297 20.39 24.85 4.84
CA PRO A 297 19.42 25.04 3.76
C PRO A 297 19.52 23.92 2.72
N GLY A 298 18.38 23.36 2.32
CA GLY A 298 18.33 22.35 1.27
C GLY A 298 18.48 22.95 -0.13
N GLN A 299 18.76 22.12 -1.12
CA GLN A 299 18.87 22.50 -2.53
C GLN A 299 17.70 21.92 -3.32
N ILE A 300 17.15 22.70 -4.25
CA ILE A 300 16.10 22.26 -5.18
C ILE A 300 16.80 21.56 -6.36
N LEU A 301 16.35 20.35 -6.71
CA LEU A 301 16.82 19.68 -7.92
C LEU A 301 15.90 20.02 -9.10
N PRO A 302 16.44 20.16 -10.32
CA PRO A 302 15.63 20.28 -11.52
C PRO A 302 14.78 19.01 -11.70
N LYS A 303 13.45 19.15 -11.61
CA LYS A 303 12.51 18.04 -11.77
C LYS A 303 12.65 17.40 -13.16
N PRO A 304 12.80 16.07 -13.28
CA PRO A 304 12.37 15.37 -14.49
C PRO A 304 10.86 15.60 -14.64
N LYS A 305 10.40 16.08 -15.79
CA LYS A 305 8.97 16.17 -16.11
C LYS A 305 8.37 14.76 -16.08
N LEU A 306 7.62 14.46 -15.03
CA LEU A 306 6.65 13.37 -15.04
C LEU A 306 5.36 13.96 -15.62
N ASP A 307 5.04 13.56 -16.85
CA ASP A 307 3.77 13.88 -17.51
C ASP A 307 2.65 13.10 -16.80
N ILE A 308 2.11 13.69 -15.73
CA ILE A 308 0.87 13.24 -15.13
C ILE A 308 -0.26 13.94 -15.91
N PRO A 309 -1.20 13.20 -16.54
CA PRO A 309 -2.34 13.79 -17.23
C PRO A 309 -3.13 14.67 -16.25
N SER A 310 -3.18 15.97 -16.54
CA SER A 310 -4.00 16.92 -15.82
C SER A 310 -5.48 16.57 -16.00
N ILE A 311 -6.16 16.24 -14.90
CA ILE A 311 -7.60 16.04 -14.86
C ILE A 311 -8.26 17.41 -15.17
N PRO A 312 -9.13 17.52 -16.19
CA PRO A 312 -9.77 18.78 -16.52
C PRO A 312 -10.78 19.18 -15.45
N SER A 313 -10.49 20.30 -14.77
CA SER A 313 -11.47 21.00 -13.93
C SER A 313 -12.60 21.55 -14.81
N LYS A 314 -13.78 20.93 -14.73
CA LYS A 314 -15.04 21.53 -15.18
C LYS A 314 -16.02 21.51 -14.01
N SER A 315 -16.00 22.56 -13.20
CA SER A 315 -17.10 22.90 -12.31
C SER A 315 -18.28 23.39 -13.16
N LYS A 316 -19.32 22.55 -13.33
CA LYS A 316 -20.62 23.02 -13.81
C LYS A 316 -21.35 23.73 -12.67
N GLN A 317 -21.63 24.99 -12.90
CA GLN A 317 -22.51 25.83 -12.09
C GLN A 317 -23.91 25.21 -12.03
N SER A 318 -24.41 24.97 -10.82
CA SER A 318 -25.72 24.37 -10.55
C SER A 318 -26.73 25.48 -10.24
N ASN A 319 -27.77 25.60 -11.08
CA ASN A 319 -28.95 26.43 -10.85
C ASN A 319 -29.96 25.66 -9.99
N TRP A 320 -30.26 26.13 -8.77
CA TRP A 320 -31.40 25.66 -7.96
C TRP A 320 -32.18 26.84 -7.38
N PRO A 321 -33.52 26.72 -7.21
CA PRO A 321 -34.41 27.82 -6.87
C PRO A 321 -34.45 28.13 -5.35
N ASP A 322 -34.73 29.39 -5.04
CA ASP A 322 -34.83 29.97 -3.69
C ASP A 322 -35.92 29.29 -2.83
N ILE A 323 -35.53 28.76 -1.66
CA ILE A 323 -36.43 28.41 -0.56
C ILE A 323 -35.79 28.83 0.78
N GLU A 324 -36.65 29.33 1.67
CA GLU A 324 -36.37 30.11 2.88
C GLU A 324 -35.16 29.68 3.74
N ARG A 325 -34.22 30.62 3.85
CA ARG A 325 -33.04 30.59 4.71
C ARG A 325 -33.45 30.68 6.19
N LEU A 326 -33.33 29.59 6.95
CA LEU A 326 -33.10 29.68 8.38
C LEU A 326 -31.62 30.06 8.59
N ASP A 327 -31.36 31.37 8.54
CA ASP A 327 -30.08 32.09 8.70
C ASP A 327 -28.84 31.23 9.03
N VAL A 328 -28.32 30.55 7.98
CA VAL A 328 -27.14 29.66 8.00
C VAL A 328 -25.84 30.43 7.74
N ASN A 329 -25.92 31.75 7.55
CA ASN A 329 -24.78 32.62 7.25
C ASN A 329 -23.71 32.68 8.36
N LYS A 330 -23.97 32.06 9.53
CA LYS A 330 -23.03 31.94 10.63
C LYS A 330 -22.29 30.59 10.70
N LEU A 331 -22.60 29.60 9.84
CA LEU A 331 -21.91 28.29 9.87
C LEU A 331 -21.04 28.04 8.63
N GLU A 332 -21.40 28.59 7.46
CA GLU A 332 -20.54 28.61 6.27
C GLU A 332 -19.21 29.32 6.56
N ASP A 333 -19.24 30.37 7.37
CA ASP A 333 -18.06 31.12 7.80
C ASP A 333 -17.17 30.39 8.85
N TYR A 334 -17.67 29.27 9.39
CA TYR A 334 -17.00 28.38 10.34
C TYR A 334 -16.39 27.14 9.64
N LEU A 335 -16.95 26.73 8.50
CA LEU A 335 -16.43 25.64 7.66
C LEU A 335 -15.52 26.15 6.52
N ALA A 336 -15.75 27.38 6.02
CA ALA A 336 -14.96 27.99 4.94
C ALA A 336 -13.49 28.27 5.31
N LYS A 337 -13.14 28.31 6.59
CA LYS A 337 -11.75 28.48 7.08
C LYS A 337 -11.10 27.20 7.56
N ALA A 338 -11.70 26.05 7.31
CA ALA A 338 -11.06 24.76 7.48
C ALA A 338 -10.30 24.37 6.20
N GLU A 339 -9.52 25.30 5.62
CA GLU A 339 -8.74 25.08 4.40
C GLU A 339 -7.77 23.90 4.58
N ASN A 340 -7.29 23.68 5.82
CA ASN A 340 -6.48 22.51 6.18
C ASN A 340 -7.29 21.21 6.29
N ILE A 341 -8.54 21.26 6.74
CA ILE A 341 -9.43 20.07 6.78
C ILE A 341 -9.86 19.72 5.35
N LYS A 342 -10.17 20.72 4.52
CA LYS A 342 -10.46 20.55 3.10
C LYS A 342 -9.25 19.95 2.37
N LYS A 343 -8.04 20.49 2.56
CA LYS A 343 -6.79 19.92 2.01
C LYS A 343 -6.51 18.50 2.52
N TRP A 344 -6.80 18.22 3.80
CA TRP A 344 -6.66 16.88 4.37
C TRP A 344 -7.69 15.89 3.80
N LEU A 345 -8.95 16.31 3.64
CA LEU A 345 -10.01 15.54 2.99
C LEU A 345 -9.75 15.33 1.50
N GLU A 346 -9.21 16.32 0.78
CA GLU A 346 -8.78 16.20 -0.62
C GLU A 346 -7.64 15.18 -0.78
N LYS A 347 -6.68 15.15 0.15
CA LYS A 347 -5.62 14.12 0.19
C LYS A 347 -6.17 12.72 0.46
N ILE A 348 -7.17 12.59 1.32
CA ILE A 348 -7.87 11.32 1.58
C ILE A 348 -8.73 10.93 0.38
N TYR A 349 -9.36 11.90 -0.30
CA TYR A 349 -10.15 11.71 -1.51
C TYR A 349 -9.32 11.17 -2.67
N ALA A 350 -8.10 11.68 -2.86
CA ALA A 350 -7.15 11.16 -3.84
C ALA A 350 -6.77 9.68 -3.62
N TRP A 351 -7.07 9.13 -2.44
CA TRP A 351 -6.78 7.76 -2.04
C TRP A 351 -8.02 6.84 -2.08
N LEU A 352 -9.21 7.38 -2.33
CA LEU A 352 -10.44 6.60 -2.49
C LEU A 352 -10.57 6.09 -3.94
N PRO A 353 -10.90 4.79 -4.16
CA PRO A 353 -11.10 4.26 -5.50
C PRO A 353 -12.30 4.93 -6.19
N ASP A 354 -12.15 5.24 -7.47
CA ASP A 354 -13.13 5.96 -8.28
C ASP A 354 -14.36 5.06 -8.56
N THR A 355 -15.43 5.18 -7.77
CA THR A 355 -16.59 4.26 -7.85
C THR A 355 -17.49 4.48 -9.06
N THR A 356 -17.31 5.59 -9.81
CA THR A 356 -18.07 5.88 -11.03
C THR A 356 -17.48 5.26 -12.30
N ALA A 357 -16.26 4.74 -12.22
CA ALA A 357 -15.63 4.01 -13.31
C ALA A 357 -15.65 2.52 -12.97
N SER A 358 -16.79 1.85 -13.22
CA SER A 358 -16.71 0.43 -13.59
C SER A 358 -15.66 0.33 -14.68
N PRO A 359 -14.60 -0.48 -14.54
CA PRO A 359 -13.70 -0.74 -15.64
C PRO A 359 -14.58 -1.35 -16.72
N LYS A 360 -14.94 -0.59 -17.75
CA LYS A 360 -15.29 -1.19 -19.03
C LYS A 360 -14.13 -2.15 -19.30
N PRO A 361 -14.37 -3.41 -19.71
CA PRO A 361 -13.29 -4.28 -20.14
C PRO A 361 -12.52 -3.53 -21.21
N GLN A 362 -11.42 -2.88 -20.84
CA GLN A 362 -10.58 -2.20 -21.79
C GLN A 362 -10.02 -3.35 -22.61
N SER A 363 -10.45 -3.43 -23.87
CA SER A 363 -9.77 -4.26 -24.84
C SER A 363 -8.28 -3.91 -24.70
N PRO A 364 -7.40 -4.90 -24.55
CA PRO A 364 -5.98 -4.64 -24.33
C PRO A 364 -5.51 -3.65 -25.40
N PRO A 365 -4.82 -2.56 -25.01
CA PRO A 365 -4.42 -1.51 -25.95
C PRO A 365 -3.72 -2.17 -27.13
N GLN A 366 -4.15 -1.86 -28.35
CA GLN A 366 -3.48 -2.41 -29.54
C GLN A 366 -2.03 -1.90 -29.53
N PRO A 367 -1.04 -2.80 -29.55
CA PRO A 367 0.36 -2.41 -29.44
C PRO A 367 0.79 -1.55 -30.63
N ALA A 368 1.62 -0.54 -30.37
CA ALA A 368 2.16 0.33 -31.42
C ALA A 368 3.20 -0.41 -32.29
N HIS A 369 3.94 -1.36 -31.71
CA HIS A 369 4.90 -2.20 -32.42
C HIS A 369 4.66 -3.70 -32.17
N TYR A 370 4.99 -4.53 -33.16
CA TYR A 370 4.81 -5.99 -33.07
C TYR A 370 5.51 -6.63 -31.87
N LEU A 371 6.69 -6.14 -31.47
CA LEU A 371 7.40 -6.70 -30.30
C LEU A 371 6.74 -6.34 -28.96
N ASP A 372 5.86 -5.34 -28.92
CA ASP A 372 5.20 -4.92 -27.70
C ASP A 372 4.28 -6.02 -27.16
N TYR A 373 3.81 -6.95 -28.00
CA TYR A 373 3.08 -8.16 -27.58
C TYR A 373 3.81 -8.97 -26.51
N LEU A 374 5.16 -8.92 -26.46
CA LEU A 374 5.97 -9.59 -25.43
C LEU A 374 5.97 -8.86 -24.08
N SER A 375 5.58 -7.59 -24.07
CA SER A 375 5.58 -6.70 -22.90
C SER A 375 4.19 -6.36 -22.38
N LEU A 376 3.15 -6.59 -23.20
CA LEU A 376 1.75 -6.34 -22.84
C LEU A 376 1.38 -7.09 -21.55
N VAL A 377 0.85 -6.34 -20.61
CA VAL A 377 0.31 -6.83 -19.35
C VAL A 377 -1.19 -6.97 -19.52
N ARG A 378 -1.74 -8.15 -19.23
CA ARG A 378 -3.18 -8.26 -19.05
C ARG A 378 -3.51 -7.56 -17.74
N PRO A 379 -4.45 -6.61 -17.68
CA PRO A 379 -4.99 -6.14 -16.42
C PRO A 379 -5.67 -7.35 -15.77
N THR A 380 -4.94 -8.09 -14.95
CA THR A 380 -5.48 -9.22 -14.21
C THR A 380 -6.38 -8.66 -13.12
N LYS A 381 -7.47 -9.39 -12.90
CA LYS A 381 -8.42 -9.12 -11.83
C LYS A 381 -7.64 -9.03 -10.51
N ASP A 382 -7.77 -7.86 -9.88
CA ASP A 382 -7.84 -7.74 -8.44
C ASP A 382 -6.72 -8.43 -7.63
N HIS A 383 -5.52 -7.82 -7.62
CA HIS A 383 -4.50 -8.06 -6.59
C HIS A 383 -3.99 -6.71 -6.08
N TYR A 384 -3.76 -6.59 -4.77
CA TYR A 384 -3.09 -5.42 -4.21
C TYR A 384 -1.60 -5.46 -4.54
N GLN A 385 -1.01 -4.32 -4.90
CA GLN A 385 0.44 -4.20 -5.10
C GLN A 385 1.12 -3.75 -3.80
N TYR A 386 0.42 -3.00 -2.95
CA TYR A 386 0.92 -2.59 -1.65
C TYR A 386 -0.08 -2.83 -0.52
N LEU A 387 0.44 -3.29 0.61
CA LEU A 387 -0.31 -3.46 1.84
C LEU A 387 0.59 -3.10 3.03
N VAL A 388 0.19 -2.12 3.82
CA VAL A 388 0.80 -1.80 5.12
C VAL A 388 -0.15 -2.26 6.21
N LYS A 389 0.19 -3.33 6.93
CA LYS A 389 -0.70 -3.90 7.96
C LYS A 389 -0.80 -2.98 9.16
N VAL A 390 0.32 -2.42 9.61
CA VAL A 390 0.39 -1.46 10.72
C VAL A 390 1.38 -0.34 10.38
N ALA A 391 0.97 0.91 10.55
CA ALA A 391 1.87 2.06 10.58
C ALA A 391 1.64 2.83 11.88
N SER A 392 2.66 2.90 12.74
CA SER A 392 2.67 3.61 14.01
C SER A 392 3.56 4.84 13.91
N LEU A 393 3.00 6.02 14.11
CA LEU A 393 3.72 7.28 14.20
C LEU A 393 3.62 7.76 15.64
N GLU A 394 4.75 7.80 16.34
CA GLU A 394 4.84 8.15 17.75
C GLU A 394 5.38 9.56 17.94
N LYS A 395 4.86 10.27 18.94
CA LYS A 395 5.25 11.65 19.29
C LYS A 395 5.17 12.60 18.08
N VAL A 396 4.11 12.47 17.29
CA VAL A 396 3.83 13.34 16.14
C VAL A 396 3.46 14.72 16.66
N ARG A 397 4.25 15.74 16.31
CA ARG A 397 3.94 17.14 16.64
C ARG A 397 3.00 17.72 15.59
N LEU A 398 1.73 17.87 15.95
CA LEU A 398 0.71 18.49 15.13
C LEU A 398 0.54 19.96 15.52
N ASP A 399 0.43 20.85 14.54
CA ASP A 399 0.03 22.25 14.76
C ASP A 399 -1.48 22.34 15.01
N SER A 400 -1.92 21.69 16.09
CA SER A 400 -3.31 21.63 16.51
C SER A 400 -3.37 21.78 18.02
N LYS A 401 -4.14 22.76 18.49
CA LYS A 401 -4.41 22.95 19.92
C LYS A 401 -5.14 21.76 20.56
N LEU A 402 -5.81 20.93 19.75
CA LEU A 402 -6.56 19.77 20.25
C LEU A 402 -5.68 18.53 20.39
N PHE A 403 -4.81 18.27 19.42
CA PHE A 403 -4.08 17.01 19.35
C PHE A 403 -2.59 17.15 19.70
N GLY A 404 -2.00 18.34 19.58
CA GLY A 404 -0.63 18.65 20.01
C GLY A 404 0.37 17.54 19.65
N ILE A 405 0.97 16.94 20.67
CA ILE A 405 1.78 15.73 20.53
C ILE A 405 0.85 14.51 20.57
N SER A 406 0.82 13.75 19.48
CA SER A 406 -0.06 12.59 19.33
C SER A 406 0.67 11.35 18.81
N THR A 407 0.15 10.18 19.16
CA THR A 407 0.45 8.91 18.51
C THR A 407 -0.64 8.64 17.47
N ILE A 408 -0.25 8.29 16.24
CA ILE A 408 -1.14 7.97 15.13
C ILE A 408 -0.84 6.55 14.68
N GLN A 409 -1.84 5.67 14.75
CA GLN A 409 -1.78 4.31 14.25
C GLN A 409 -2.71 4.15 13.06
N LEU A 410 -2.22 3.51 12.01
CA LEU A 410 -2.98 3.19 10.82
C LEU A 410 -2.89 1.68 10.59
N HIS A 411 -4.00 1.06 10.22
CA HIS A 411 -4.04 -0.37 9.92
C HIS A 411 -4.59 -0.64 8.51
N ASN A 412 -4.03 -1.65 7.86
CA ASN A 412 -4.48 -2.22 6.59
C ASN A 412 -4.54 -1.20 5.43
N ILE A 413 -3.55 -0.31 5.31
CA ILE A 413 -3.47 0.64 4.19
C ILE A 413 -3.09 -0.13 2.91
N THR A 414 -3.91 -0.07 1.86
CA THR A 414 -3.68 -0.80 0.60
C THR A 414 -4.30 -0.06 -0.61
N ASP A 415 -3.78 -0.30 -1.81
CA ASP A 415 -4.37 0.17 -3.08
C ASP A 415 -5.70 -0.49 -3.41
N ALA A 416 -5.94 -1.69 -2.88
CA ALA A 416 -7.12 -2.47 -3.24
C ALA A 416 -7.84 -2.97 -1.98
N PRO A 417 -8.43 -2.05 -1.18
CA PRO A 417 -9.05 -2.40 0.09
C PRO A 417 -10.22 -3.37 -0.04
N HIS A 418 -10.92 -3.37 -1.18
CA HIS A 418 -12.02 -4.31 -1.47
C HIS A 418 -11.56 -5.78 -1.57
N LEU A 419 -10.27 -6.03 -1.80
CA LEU A 419 -9.72 -7.39 -1.98
C LEU A 419 -9.28 -8.05 -0.71
N THR A 420 -8.80 -7.25 0.23
CA THR A 420 -8.34 -7.76 1.52
C THR A 420 -9.52 -8.05 2.43
N ASN A 421 -10.67 -7.40 2.20
CA ASN A 421 -11.82 -7.40 3.11
C ASN A 421 -11.42 -7.00 4.55
N LEU A 422 -10.31 -6.27 4.69
CA LEU A 422 -9.81 -5.75 5.95
C LEU A 422 -10.24 -4.29 6.08
N PRO A 423 -10.84 -3.90 7.21
CA PRO A 423 -11.17 -2.49 7.43
C PRO A 423 -9.89 -1.68 7.63
N VAL A 424 -9.84 -0.49 7.01
CA VAL A 424 -8.80 0.50 7.27
C VAL A 424 -9.11 1.18 8.58
N ARG A 425 -8.18 1.16 9.54
CA ARG A 425 -8.37 1.79 10.85
C ARG A 425 -7.36 2.91 11.03
N LEU A 426 -7.83 4.04 11.56
CA LEU A 426 -7.01 5.15 12.02
C LEU A 426 -7.31 5.37 13.50
N LEU A 427 -6.26 5.34 14.33
CA LEU A 427 -6.33 5.68 15.74
C LEU A 427 -5.36 6.81 16.01
N MET A 428 -5.85 7.91 16.54
CA MET A 428 -5.07 9.06 16.94
C MET A 428 -5.29 9.30 18.43
N GLN A 429 -4.21 9.40 19.18
CA GLN A 429 -4.24 9.61 20.62
C GLN A 429 -3.26 10.72 21.00
N ALA A 430 -3.79 11.83 21.51
CA ALA A 430 -2.97 12.88 22.10
C ALA A 430 -2.34 12.41 23.42
N GLU A 431 -1.10 12.81 23.69
CA GLU A 431 -0.36 12.44 24.91
C GLU A 431 -1.09 12.92 26.18
N HIS A 432 -1.69 14.11 26.10
CA HIS A 432 -2.47 14.73 27.17
C HIS A 432 -3.78 15.32 26.61
N GLY A 433 -4.65 14.48 26.04
CA GLY A 433 -5.87 15.00 25.43
C GLY A 433 -6.78 13.96 24.76
N PRO A 434 -7.37 14.30 23.60
CA PRO A 434 -8.40 13.49 22.99
C PRO A 434 -7.88 12.22 22.30
N ILE A 435 -8.78 11.25 22.20
CA ILE A 435 -8.61 10.03 21.41
C ILE A 435 -9.63 10.06 20.27
N LEU A 436 -9.20 9.72 19.06
CA LEU A 436 -10.02 9.59 17.87
C LEU A 436 -9.74 8.23 17.22
N GLY A 437 -10.76 7.39 17.12
CA GLY A 437 -10.73 6.15 16.34
C GLY A 437 -11.68 6.25 15.16
N LEU A 438 -11.22 5.85 13.99
CA LEU A 438 -11.96 5.83 12.74
C LEU A 438 -11.73 4.50 12.05
N THR A 439 -12.80 3.87 11.57
CA THR A 439 -12.79 2.61 10.85
C THR A 439 -13.57 2.77 9.55
N LEU A 440 -12.92 2.42 8.44
CA LEU A 440 -13.50 2.42 7.10
C LEU A 440 -13.64 0.97 6.64
N HIS A 441 -14.86 0.55 6.35
CA HIS A 441 -15.18 -0.74 5.79
C HIS A 441 -15.50 -0.59 4.31
N TYR A 442 -14.77 -1.32 3.47
CA TYR A 442 -14.97 -1.36 2.03
C TYR A 442 -15.66 -2.68 1.67
N ALA A 443 -16.93 -2.63 1.27
CA ALA A 443 -17.70 -3.83 0.93
C ALA A 443 -17.47 -4.29 -0.51
N SER A 444 -17.26 -3.35 -1.45
CA SER A 444 -16.87 -3.62 -2.84
C SER A 444 -16.33 -2.33 -3.48
N ALA A 445 -15.69 -2.44 -4.65
CA ALA A 445 -15.26 -1.27 -5.44
C ALA A 445 -16.42 -0.37 -5.91
N THR A 446 -17.67 -0.82 -5.79
CA THR A 446 -18.87 -0.14 -6.31
C THR A 446 -19.89 0.24 -5.24
N ALA A 447 -19.73 -0.25 -4.01
CA ALA A 447 -20.62 0.06 -2.89
C ALA A 447 -20.07 1.22 -2.07
N PRO A 448 -20.93 2.09 -1.50
CA PRO A 448 -20.49 3.16 -0.61
C PRO A 448 -19.78 2.56 0.61
N GLY A 449 -18.59 3.08 0.92
CA GLY A 449 -17.82 2.65 2.08
C GLY A 449 -18.59 2.95 3.37
N LYS A 450 -18.59 2.04 4.33
CA LYS A 450 -19.16 2.31 5.66
C LYS A 450 -18.08 2.92 6.52
N ILE A 451 -18.40 4.03 7.18
CA ILE A 451 -17.49 4.71 8.09
C ILE A 451 -18.08 4.69 9.49
N GLU A 452 -17.27 4.34 10.46
CA GLU A 452 -17.63 4.41 11.87
C GLU A 452 -16.44 4.92 12.68
N GLY A 453 -16.71 5.48 13.85
CA GLY A 453 -15.66 5.93 14.71
C GLY A 453 -16.14 6.39 16.08
N LYS A 454 -15.17 6.63 16.94
CA LYS A 454 -15.36 7.05 18.33
C LYS A 454 -14.38 8.17 18.63
N PHE A 455 -14.81 9.12 19.41
CA PHE A 455 -13.94 10.17 19.93
C PHE A 455 -14.22 10.39 21.41
N SER A 456 -13.18 10.71 22.17
CA SER A 456 -13.29 10.98 23.60
C SER A 456 -12.26 12.00 24.06
N GLY A 457 -12.48 12.61 25.22
CA GLY A 457 -11.52 13.53 25.83
C GLY A 457 -11.36 14.86 25.11
N LEU A 458 -12.27 15.22 24.20
CA LEU A 458 -12.24 16.53 23.53
C LEU A 458 -12.70 17.61 24.52
N ASP A 459 -11.84 18.57 24.79
CA ASP A 459 -12.20 19.72 25.62
C ASP A 459 -13.03 20.72 24.80
N ILE A 460 -14.22 21.08 25.30
CA ILE A 460 -15.15 21.98 24.60
C ILE A 460 -14.63 23.42 24.51
N ALA A 461 -13.87 23.88 25.50
CA ALA A 461 -13.28 25.21 25.50
C ALA A 461 -12.12 25.27 24.49
N ALA A 462 -11.29 24.23 24.44
CA ALA A 462 -10.26 24.09 23.40
C ALA A 462 -10.88 24.02 21.99
N LEU A 463 -11.97 23.27 21.83
CA LEU A 463 -12.72 23.20 20.57
C LEU A 463 -13.31 24.56 20.18
N GLN A 464 -13.85 25.33 21.13
CA GLN A 464 -14.38 26.67 20.89
C GLN A 464 -13.30 27.66 20.43
N GLN A 465 -12.06 27.52 20.92
CA GLN A 465 -10.94 28.35 20.43
C GLN A 465 -10.58 28.05 18.98
N VAL A 466 -10.68 26.77 18.57
CA VAL A 466 -10.43 26.35 17.19
C VAL A 466 -11.58 26.78 16.27
N LEU A 467 -12.82 26.63 16.72
CA LEU A 467 -14.01 26.87 15.92
C LEU A 467 -14.49 28.33 15.93
N LYS A 468 -13.66 29.36 16.21
CA LYS A 468 -14.09 30.74 16.55
C LYS A 468 -15.00 30.79 17.81
N PRO A 469 -14.70 31.66 18.78
CA PRO A 469 -15.54 31.79 19.97
C PRO A 469 -16.91 32.36 19.60
N SER A 470 -17.97 31.59 19.84
CA SER A 470 -19.33 32.11 19.75
C SER A 470 -19.46 33.35 20.64
N GLN A 471 -20.03 34.43 20.11
CA GLN A 471 -20.13 35.71 20.83
C GLN A 471 -21.15 35.66 21.98
N ASP A 472 -22.13 34.74 21.89
CA ASP A 472 -23.26 34.68 22.82
C ASP A 472 -23.11 33.57 23.89
N LEU A 473 -22.39 32.49 23.59
CA LEU A 473 -22.16 31.33 24.47
C LEU A 473 -20.66 31.08 24.65
N GLN A 474 -20.15 31.31 25.87
CA GLN A 474 -18.78 30.93 26.22
C GLN A 474 -18.77 29.65 27.06
N PHE A 475 -18.05 28.65 26.57
CA PHE A 475 -17.80 27.41 27.30
C PHE A 475 -16.52 27.57 28.12
N GLN A 476 -16.61 27.39 29.44
CA GLN A 476 -15.46 27.46 30.35
C GLN A 476 -14.78 26.10 30.53
N SER A 477 -15.57 25.04 30.57
CA SER A 477 -15.09 23.66 30.71
C SER A 477 -16.12 22.68 30.17
N GLY A 478 -15.67 21.46 29.87
CA GLY A 478 -16.53 20.35 29.51
C GLY A 478 -15.83 19.36 28.59
N GLN A 479 -16.20 18.09 28.69
CA GLN A 479 -15.64 17.03 27.86
C GLN A 479 -16.68 16.53 26.86
N ILE A 480 -16.25 16.40 25.61
CA ILE A 480 -17.03 15.86 24.52
C ILE A 480 -16.55 14.43 24.25
N THR A 481 -17.49 13.50 24.28
CA THR A 481 -17.30 12.10 23.88
C THR A 481 -18.39 11.72 22.91
N GLY A 482 -18.13 10.80 21.99
CA GLY A 482 -19.16 10.43 21.03
C GLY A 482 -18.75 9.35 20.08
N THR A 483 -19.72 8.95 19.27
CA THR A 483 -19.52 8.01 18.17
C THR A 483 -20.11 8.60 16.90
N PHE A 484 -19.56 8.21 15.76
CA PHE A 484 -20.15 8.53 14.47
C PHE A 484 -20.23 7.26 13.63
N GLN A 485 -21.27 7.17 12.81
CA GLN A 485 -21.46 6.08 11.87
C GLN A 485 -22.17 6.58 10.62
N GLY A 486 -21.90 5.98 9.47
CA GLY A 486 -22.49 6.42 8.23
C GLY A 486 -21.97 5.73 6.99
N SER A 487 -22.30 6.30 5.84
CA SER A 487 -21.80 5.89 4.55
C SER A 487 -21.06 7.04 3.88
N LEU A 488 -19.93 6.72 3.27
CA LEU A 488 -19.10 7.61 2.49
C LEU A 488 -19.10 7.12 1.04
N ASN A 489 -19.57 7.96 0.12
CA ASN A 489 -19.41 7.78 -1.31
C ASN A 489 -18.60 8.98 -1.85
N PRO A 490 -17.90 8.90 -3.00
CA PRO A 490 -17.10 10.03 -3.49
C PRO A 490 -17.91 11.32 -3.69
N ASN A 491 -19.21 11.21 -3.96
CA ASN A 491 -20.09 12.36 -4.21
C ASN A 491 -20.87 12.81 -2.98
N ASP A 492 -21.20 11.91 -2.06
CA ASP A 492 -22.13 12.15 -0.96
C ASP A 492 -21.63 11.57 0.37
N VAL A 493 -21.84 12.34 1.43
CA VAL A 493 -21.60 11.98 2.82
C VAL A 493 -22.95 11.80 3.52
N HIS A 494 -23.10 10.73 4.28
CA HIS A 494 -24.20 10.57 5.23
C HIS A 494 -23.65 10.05 6.55
N LEU A 495 -23.41 10.95 7.50
CA LEU A 495 -22.89 10.62 8.82
C LEU A 495 -23.91 10.98 9.90
N LYS A 496 -24.05 10.10 10.89
CA LYS A 496 -24.76 10.37 12.13
C LYS A 496 -23.76 10.33 13.27
N ALA A 497 -23.60 11.44 13.97
CA ALA A 497 -22.79 11.54 15.17
C ALA A 497 -23.68 11.62 16.43
N ALA A 498 -23.44 10.72 17.37
CA ALA A 498 -24.01 10.76 18.71
C ALA A 498 -22.97 11.38 19.66
N ILE A 499 -23.25 12.59 20.13
CA ILE A 499 -22.34 13.41 20.94
C ILE A 499 -22.87 13.45 22.37
N GLN A 500 -21.99 13.24 23.34
CA GLN A 500 -22.25 13.36 24.77
C GLN A 500 -21.32 14.42 25.34
N LEU A 501 -21.90 15.44 25.95
CA LEU A 501 -21.19 16.50 26.64
C LEU A 501 -21.28 16.26 28.15
N LYS A 502 -20.16 16.23 28.84
CA LYS A 502 -20.06 16.01 30.29
C LYS A 502 -19.48 17.22 30.99
N ASN A 503 -20.00 17.55 32.17
CA ASN A 503 -19.49 18.62 33.05
C ASN A 503 -19.36 19.98 32.35
N VAL A 504 -20.36 20.32 31.52
CA VAL A 504 -20.32 21.53 30.71
C VAL A 504 -20.61 22.75 31.57
N GLN A 505 -19.70 23.72 31.56
CA GLN A 505 -19.90 25.02 32.19
C GLN A 505 -20.04 26.09 31.12
N ILE A 506 -21.21 26.74 31.09
CA ILE A 506 -21.54 27.76 30.11
C ILE A 506 -21.73 29.10 30.82
N VAL A 507 -21.07 30.14 30.33
CA VAL A 507 -21.30 31.52 30.74
C VAL A 507 -22.00 32.27 29.60
N PRO A 508 -23.32 32.42 29.68
CA PRO A 508 -24.07 33.21 28.71
C PRO A 508 -23.79 34.70 28.92
N LYS A 509 -23.48 35.44 27.85
CA LYS A 509 -23.27 36.91 27.90
C LYS A 509 -24.56 37.70 27.77
N ARG A 510 -25.57 37.11 27.16
CA ARG A 510 -26.89 37.71 26.92
C ARG A 510 -27.98 36.77 27.39
N ALA A 511 -29.22 37.23 27.38
CA ALA A 511 -30.35 36.35 27.63
C ALA A 511 -30.39 35.26 26.54
N ILE A 512 -30.47 34.01 26.97
CA ILE A 512 -30.49 32.86 26.06
C ILE A 512 -31.82 32.15 26.30
N PHE A 513 -32.59 31.99 25.22
CA PHE A 513 -33.88 31.29 25.25
C PHE A 513 -34.91 31.95 26.19
N GLY A 514 -34.89 33.28 26.28
CA GLY A 514 -35.75 34.06 27.18
C GLY A 514 -35.37 33.97 28.66
N LEU A 515 -34.28 33.28 29.01
CA LEU A 515 -33.75 33.20 30.37
C LEU A 515 -32.70 34.28 30.59
N SER A 516 -32.73 34.91 31.77
CA SER A 516 -31.64 35.81 32.17
C SER A 516 -30.31 35.05 32.23
N PRO A 517 -29.17 35.72 32.01
CA PRO A 517 -27.85 35.08 32.01
C PRO A 517 -27.58 34.21 33.26
N GLN A 518 -28.05 34.65 34.44
CA GLN A 518 -27.87 33.95 35.71
C GLN A 518 -28.69 32.66 35.78
N ILE A 519 -29.94 32.69 35.31
CA ILE A 519 -30.83 31.52 35.29
C ILE A 519 -30.35 30.54 34.24
N ALA A 520 -29.97 31.02 33.05
CA ALA A 520 -29.38 30.21 31.99
C ALA A 520 -28.11 29.50 32.48
N LYS A 521 -27.18 30.21 33.12
CA LYS A 521 -25.96 29.62 33.71
C LYS A 521 -26.29 28.47 34.66
N ARG A 522 -27.21 28.68 35.62
CA ARG A 522 -27.63 27.62 36.56
C ARG A 522 -28.32 26.44 35.88
N ALA A 523 -29.15 26.71 34.87
CA ALA A 523 -29.83 25.67 34.11
C ALA A 523 -28.85 24.79 33.35
N PHE A 524 -27.86 25.38 32.67
CA PHE A 524 -26.81 24.62 31.98
C PHE A 524 -25.90 23.87 32.95
N SER A 525 -25.49 24.49 34.06
CA SER A 525 -24.65 23.83 35.08
C SER A 525 -25.36 22.69 35.81
N SER A 526 -26.69 22.60 35.76
CA SER A 526 -27.46 21.49 36.36
C SER A 526 -27.55 20.24 35.47
N ILE A 527 -26.96 20.28 34.27
CA ILE A 527 -27.00 19.18 33.31
C ILE A 527 -25.62 18.51 33.28
N ASP A 528 -25.51 17.38 33.97
CA ASP A 528 -24.26 16.63 34.05
C ASP A 528 -23.90 15.95 32.72
N ASN A 529 -24.91 15.47 31.99
CA ASN A 529 -24.73 14.79 30.71
C ASN A 529 -25.76 15.27 29.68
N LEU A 530 -25.26 15.85 28.59
CA LEU A 530 -26.07 16.35 27.48
C LEU A 530 -25.81 15.53 26.22
N GLN A 531 -26.84 14.83 25.76
CA GLN A 531 -26.78 14.04 24.53
C GLN A 531 -27.34 14.83 23.35
N ILE A 532 -26.56 14.94 22.29
CA ILE A 532 -26.89 15.63 21.04
C ILE A 532 -26.69 14.65 19.89
N SER A 533 -27.66 14.56 18.99
CA SER A 533 -27.50 13.84 17.72
C SER A 533 -27.30 14.85 16.61
N MET A 534 -26.22 14.68 15.85
CA MET A 534 -25.86 15.48 14.69
C MET A 534 -25.90 14.59 13.46
N TYR A 535 -26.45 15.11 12.36
CA TYR A 535 -26.46 14.47 11.06
C TYR A 535 -25.67 15.36 10.11
N ILE A 536 -24.73 14.77 9.38
CA ILE A 536 -23.94 15.44 8.35
C ILE A 536 -24.33 14.79 7.03
N THR A 537 -25.02 15.51 6.17
CA THR A 537 -25.55 14.98 4.90
C THR A 537 -25.29 15.93 3.73
N GLY A 538 -25.08 15.40 2.54
CA GLY A 538 -24.88 16.20 1.32
C GLY A 538 -23.55 15.90 0.66
N SER A 539 -23.12 16.75 -0.28
CA SER A 539 -21.91 16.48 -1.03
C SER A 539 -20.66 16.53 -0.15
N VAL A 540 -19.65 15.71 -0.45
CA VAL A 540 -18.37 15.70 0.29
C VAL A 540 -17.72 17.08 0.31
N THR A 541 -17.93 17.90 -0.73
CA THR A 541 -17.39 19.26 -0.85
C THR A 541 -18.25 20.34 -0.19
N ASP A 542 -19.52 20.03 0.13
CA ASP A 542 -20.47 20.94 0.77
C ASP A 542 -21.42 20.16 1.73
N PRO A 543 -20.90 19.65 2.86
CA PRO A 543 -21.69 18.87 3.79
C PRO A 543 -22.62 19.77 4.62
N ARG A 544 -23.91 19.43 4.69
CA ARG A 544 -24.89 20.11 5.53
C ARG A 544 -24.94 19.46 6.90
N VAL A 545 -24.96 20.28 7.96
CA VAL A 545 -25.04 19.81 9.34
C VAL A 545 -26.43 20.09 9.90
N GLN A 546 -27.10 19.04 10.38
CA GLN A 546 -28.39 19.11 11.06
C GLN A 546 -28.24 18.63 12.50
N ILE A 547 -28.81 19.36 13.46
CA ILE A 547 -28.77 19.00 14.89
C ILE A 547 -30.19 18.68 15.36
N ASP A 548 -30.41 17.54 16.00
CA ASP A 548 -31.69 17.22 16.65
C ASP A 548 -31.82 18.03 17.95
N THR A 549 -32.41 19.22 17.82
CA THR A 549 -32.58 20.15 18.93
C THR A 549 -33.82 19.84 19.77
N LYS A 550 -34.79 19.06 19.28
CA LYS A 550 -36.10 18.87 19.96
C LYS A 550 -35.94 18.25 21.36
N LYS A 551 -35.14 17.20 21.48
CA LYS A 551 -34.87 16.51 22.76
C LYS A 551 -34.04 17.36 23.71
N LEU A 552 -33.09 18.11 23.16
CA LEU A 552 -32.27 19.07 23.90
C LEU A 552 -33.16 20.15 24.54
N TRP A 553 -34.08 20.72 23.77
CA TRP A 553 -35.00 21.76 24.21
C TRP A 553 -35.93 21.31 25.31
N ALA A 554 -36.53 20.13 25.21
CA ALA A 554 -37.41 19.60 26.23
C ALA A 554 -36.70 19.45 27.59
N LYS A 555 -35.45 18.97 27.59
CA LYS A 555 -34.64 18.82 28.81
C LYS A 555 -34.22 20.17 29.40
N LEU A 556 -33.78 21.12 28.57
CA LEU A 556 -33.42 22.47 29.03
C LEU A 556 -34.62 23.21 29.60
N LYS A 557 -35.76 23.18 28.92
CA LYS A 557 -37.00 23.85 29.33
C LYS A 557 -37.48 23.34 30.69
N SER A 558 -37.55 22.01 30.88
CA SER A 558 -37.98 21.42 32.16
C SER A 558 -37.05 21.79 33.32
N ARG A 559 -35.73 21.77 33.12
CA ARG A 559 -34.74 22.20 34.14
C ARG A 559 -34.83 23.68 34.45
N ALA A 560 -34.94 24.54 33.43
CA ALA A 560 -35.10 25.97 33.60
C ALA A 560 -36.38 26.33 34.36
N ILE A 561 -37.50 25.67 34.06
CA ILE A 561 -38.76 25.85 34.79
C ILE A 561 -38.58 25.47 36.27
N ASN A 562 -37.96 24.33 36.57
CA ASN A 562 -37.73 23.91 37.96
C ASN A 562 -36.86 24.89 38.75
N ILE A 563 -35.79 25.40 38.13
CA ILE A 563 -34.92 26.42 38.75
C ILE A 563 -35.68 27.74 38.95
N GLY A 564 -36.49 28.15 37.97
CA GLY A 564 -37.36 29.32 38.05
C GLY A 564 -38.37 29.20 39.20
N LYS A 565 -39.04 28.04 39.34
CA LYS A 565 -39.95 27.75 40.46
C LYS A 565 -39.23 27.84 41.81
N GLN A 566 -38.04 27.25 41.94
CA GLN A 566 -37.25 27.32 43.16
C GLN A 566 -36.83 28.75 43.51
N GLN A 567 -36.41 29.54 42.52
CA GLN A 567 -36.01 30.93 42.73
C GLN A 567 -37.20 31.82 43.09
N ALA A 568 -38.35 31.64 42.43
CA ALA A 568 -39.59 32.31 42.78
C ALA A 568 -39.99 31.98 44.23
N GLN A 569 -39.97 30.70 44.62
CA GLN A 569 -40.26 30.28 45.98
C GLN A 569 -39.28 30.91 47.00
N GLN A 570 -37.98 30.98 46.69
CA GLN A 570 -36.99 31.61 47.57
C GLN A 570 -37.21 33.11 47.74
N VAL A 571 -37.50 33.83 46.64
CA VAL A 571 -37.77 35.28 46.70
C VAL A 571 -39.06 35.53 47.48
N ILE A 572 -40.10 34.76 47.22
CA ILE A 572 -41.37 34.91 47.93
C ILE A 572 -41.21 34.56 49.40
N ASN A 573 -40.52 33.46 49.75
CA ASN A 573 -40.23 33.11 51.15
C ASN A 573 -39.41 34.21 51.86
N ARG A 574 -38.40 34.79 51.21
CA ARG A 574 -37.63 35.91 51.78
C ARG A 574 -38.49 37.15 52.01
N GLN A 575 -39.38 37.47 51.07
CA GLN A 575 -40.29 38.61 51.21
C GLN A 575 -41.33 38.36 52.30
N LEU A 576 -41.85 37.13 52.41
CA LEU A 576 -42.77 36.71 53.47
C LEU A 576 -42.11 36.78 54.85
N GLU A 577 -40.88 36.30 55.01
CA GLU A 577 -40.12 36.41 56.26
C GLU A 577 -39.81 37.87 56.61
N LYS A 578 -39.44 38.70 55.63
CA LYS A 578 -39.17 40.14 55.85
C LYS A 578 -40.41 40.91 56.33
N HIS A 579 -41.60 40.52 55.88
CA HIS A 579 -42.87 41.17 56.26
C HIS A 579 -43.63 40.40 57.35
N ARG A 580 -43.04 39.34 57.92
CA ARG A 580 -43.66 38.49 58.94
C ARG A 580 -44.07 39.23 60.21
N ALA A 581 -43.36 40.32 60.54
CA ALA A 581 -43.67 41.17 61.69
C ALA A 581 -44.87 42.11 61.46
N ILE A 582 -45.26 42.34 60.19
CA ILE A 582 -46.30 43.30 59.79
C ILE A 582 -47.57 42.57 59.32
N LEU A 583 -47.45 41.28 58.98
CA LEU A 583 -48.55 40.45 58.51
C LEU A 583 -49.30 39.79 59.68
N PRO A 584 -50.65 39.65 59.60
CA PRO A 584 -51.43 38.95 60.62
C PRO A 584 -50.97 37.49 60.83
N LYS A 585 -51.03 37.00 62.07
CA LYS A 585 -50.66 35.61 62.42
C LYS A 585 -51.43 34.60 61.55
N GLY A 586 -50.72 33.65 60.93
CA GLY A 586 -51.29 32.60 60.06
C GLY A 586 -51.28 32.92 58.56
N VAL A 587 -51.26 34.20 58.16
CA VAL A 587 -51.28 34.61 56.74
C VAL A 587 -50.01 34.18 56.00
N VAL A 588 -48.86 34.24 56.68
CA VAL A 588 -47.59 33.77 56.11
C VAL A 588 -47.61 32.26 55.84
N ASP A 589 -48.22 31.48 56.75
CA ASP A 589 -48.31 30.03 56.63
C ASP A 589 -49.32 29.61 55.54
N ASP A 590 -50.42 30.34 55.40
CA ASP A 590 -51.43 30.10 54.36
C ASP A 590 -50.94 30.48 52.96
N ILE A 591 -50.23 31.62 52.83
CA ILE A 591 -49.56 31.99 51.57
C ILE A 591 -48.46 30.96 51.25
N GLY A 592 -47.69 30.51 52.24
CA GLY A 592 -46.70 29.45 52.08
C GLY A 592 -47.30 28.14 51.55
N LYS A 593 -48.41 27.68 52.13
CA LYS A 593 -49.15 26.49 51.69
C LYS A 593 -49.77 26.65 50.30
N GLY A 594 -50.36 27.81 50.01
CA GLY A 594 -50.96 28.12 48.71
C GLY A 594 -49.93 28.11 47.57
N LEU A 595 -48.76 28.71 47.81
CA LEU A 595 -47.64 28.71 46.86
C LEU A 595 -47.04 27.32 46.68
N HIS A 596 -46.91 26.55 47.77
CA HIS A 596 -46.46 25.17 47.68
C HIS A 596 -47.39 24.32 46.79
N GLY A 597 -48.71 24.51 46.91
CA GLY A 597 -49.69 23.89 46.02
C GLY A 597 -49.61 24.36 44.56
N LEU A 598 -49.31 25.64 44.32
CA LEU A 598 -49.20 26.24 43.00
C LEU A 598 -47.95 25.76 42.23
N PHE A 599 -46.82 25.64 42.92
CA PHE A 599 -45.56 25.22 42.30
C PHE A 599 -45.42 23.70 42.15
N ASN A 600 -46.16 22.90 42.94
CA ASN A 600 -46.15 21.42 42.87
C ASN A 600 -47.28 20.80 42.03
N ARG A 601 -48.16 21.58 41.41
CA ARG A 601 -49.06 21.04 40.37
C ARG A 601 -48.23 20.63 39.15
N ARG A 602 -48.38 19.36 38.75
CA ARG A 602 -47.62 18.69 37.68
C ARG A 602 -47.85 19.33 36.32
#